data_AF-A0A8H3EB28-F1
#
_entry.id   AF-A0A8H3EB28-F1
#
_cell.length_a   1.000
_cell.length_b   1.000
_cell.length_c   1.000
_cell.angle_alpha   90.00
_cell.angle_beta   90.00
_cell.angle_gamma   90.00
#
_symmetry.space_group_name_H-M   'P 1'
#
loop_
_entity.id
_entity.type
_entity.pdbx_description
1 polymer ?
#
loop_
_entity_poly.entity_id
_entity_poly.type
_entity_poly.pdbx_seq_one_letter_code
_entity_poly.pdbx_strand_id
1 'polypeptide(L)'
;MNWGNAIARKTYYTLNSSKKAVISLELDLYLQGNFKQTKKRIKWLAQQQDLVPVRLIDFSYLITKDKLEKIDSIEDFLTPQTEFCTEVLADCNVASLVTGDIIHFERKGYFRVDQPLFDDKPAVIFEIPTGKTK
;
A
#
# COMPACT_ATOMS: atom_id res chain seq x y z
N MET A 1 -8.74 -11.41 4.34
CA MET A 1 -8.78 -11.75 5.79
C MET A 1 -10.22 -11.75 6.31
N ASN A 2 -10.64 -12.78 7.04
CA ASN A 2 -11.98 -12.89 7.68
C ASN A 2 -11.85 -13.21 9.18
N TRP A 3 -11.00 -12.49 9.90
CA TRP A 3 -10.62 -12.82 11.29
C TRP A 3 -11.59 -12.29 12.36
N GLY A 4 -12.83 -11.98 11.98
CA GLY A 4 -13.86 -11.49 12.89
C GLY A 4 -13.86 -9.98 13.08
N ASN A 5 -14.44 -9.53 14.19
CA ASN A 5 -14.56 -8.12 14.55
C ASN A 5 -13.60 -7.72 15.65
N ALA A 6 -13.25 -6.43 15.70
CA ALA A 6 -12.57 -5.85 16.84
C ALA A 6 -13.26 -4.53 17.24
N ILE A 7 -13.33 -4.28 18.55
CA ILE A 7 -13.96 -3.10 19.14
C ILE A 7 -12.86 -2.20 19.68
N ALA A 8 -12.77 -0.97 19.19
CA ALA A 8 -11.81 0.00 19.71
C ALA A 8 -12.19 0.45 21.12
N ARG A 9 -11.27 0.29 22.08
CA ARG A 9 -11.45 0.68 23.47
C ARG A 9 -10.77 1.99 23.79
N LYS A 10 -9.50 2.11 23.39
CA LYS A 10 -8.69 3.29 23.66
C LYS A 10 -7.87 3.68 22.44
N THR A 11 -7.64 4.98 22.35
CA THR A 11 -6.75 5.58 21.36
C THR A 11 -5.67 6.33 22.12
N TYR A 12 -4.42 6.02 21.81
CA TYR A 12 -3.27 6.70 22.37
C TYR A 12 -2.75 7.74 21.39
N TYR A 13 -2.28 8.86 21.92
CA TYR A 13 -1.81 10.01 21.14
C TYR A 13 -0.38 10.37 21.50
N THR A 14 0.30 11.08 20.61
CA THR A 14 1.62 11.65 20.87
C THR A 14 1.59 12.53 22.12
N LEU A 15 2.52 12.28 23.05
CA LEU A 15 2.77 13.15 24.19
C LEU A 15 3.69 14.27 23.68
N ASN A 16 3.28 15.53 23.85
CA ASN A 16 4.09 16.74 23.60
C ASN A 16 4.37 17.13 22.13
N SER A 17 3.44 16.87 21.21
CA SER A 17 3.48 17.50 19.89
C SER A 17 2.35 18.53 19.77
N SER A 18 2.63 19.67 19.12
CA SER A 18 1.64 20.71 18.81
C SER A 18 0.48 20.19 17.95
N LYS A 19 0.63 19.01 17.33
CA LYS A 19 -0.44 18.24 16.70
C LYS A 19 -0.63 16.90 17.42
N LYS A 20 -1.85 16.64 17.93
CA LYS A 20 -2.24 15.35 18.54
C LYS A 20 -2.38 14.28 17.46
N ALA A 21 -1.33 13.53 17.18
CA ALA A 21 -1.35 12.40 16.25
C ALA A 21 -1.65 11.09 17.00
N VAL A 22 -2.43 10.19 16.39
CA VAL A 22 -2.71 8.85 16.94
C VAL A 22 -1.47 7.97 16.77
N ILE A 23 -1.05 7.29 17.85
CA ILE A 23 0.14 6.41 17.85
C ILE A 23 -0.22 4.93 17.98
N SER A 24 -1.28 4.59 18.70
CA SER A 24 -1.72 3.20 18.87
C SER A 24 -3.19 3.12 19.25
N LEU A 25 -3.77 1.93 19.05
CA LEU A 25 -5.16 1.61 19.36
C LEU A 25 -5.19 0.33 20.21
N GLU A 26 -5.96 0.36 21.30
CA GLU A 26 -6.31 -0.84 22.06
C GLU A 26 -7.64 -1.36 21.54
N LEU A 27 -7.65 -2.60 21.05
CA LEU A 27 -8.81 -3.22 20.45
C LEU A 27 -9.13 -4.54 21.17
N ASP A 28 -10.41 -4.77 21.47
CA ASP A 28 -10.89 -6.06 21.95
C ASP A 28 -11.36 -6.90 20.78
N LEU A 29 -10.88 -8.15 20.71
CA LEU A 29 -11.33 -9.11 19.72
C LEU A 29 -12.77 -9.56 20.04
N TYR A 30 -13.64 -9.49 19.04
CA TYR A 30 -15.05 -9.86 19.13
C TYR A 30 -15.41 -10.85 18.01
N LEU A 31 -15.09 -12.12 18.20
CA LEU A 31 -15.29 -13.17 17.18
C LEU A 31 -16.76 -13.52 16.94
N GLN A 32 -17.64 -13.26 17.91
CA GLN A 32 -19.09 -13.49 17.77
C GLN A 32 -19.78 -12.46 16.86
N GLY A 33 -19.06 -11.39 16.49
CA GLY A 33 -19.57 -10.35 15.62
C GLY A 33 -19.76 -10.80 14.17
N ASN A 34 -20.69 -10.15 13.47
CA ASN A 34 -20.87 -10.34 12.04
C ASN A 34 -20.04 -9.32 11.24
N PHE A 35 -18.88 -9.76 10.72
CA PHE A 35 -17.98 -8.92 9.94
C PHE A 35 -18.64 -8.28 8.70
N LYS A 36 -19.70 -8.89 8.15
CA LYS A 36 -20.42 -8.34 6.99
C LYS A 36 -21.11 -7.02 7.32
N GLN A 37 -21.61 -6.88 8.56
CA GLN A 37 -22.28 -5.67 9.05
C GLN A 37 -21.29 -4.55 9.42
N THR A 38 -19.99 -4.82 9.36
CA THR A 38 -18.97 -3.88 9.80
C THR A 38 -18.67 -2.87 8.70
N LYS A 39 -19.01 -1.61 8.97
CA LYS A 39 -18.81 -0.49 8.03
C LYS A 39 -17.33 -0.21 7.76
N LYS A 40 -16.51 -0.25 8.82
CA LYS A 40 -15.06 -0.01 8.73
C LYS A 40 -14.33 -1.34 8.70
N ARG A 41 -13.61 -1.61 7.61
CA ARG A 41 -12.80 -2.81 7.44
C ARG A 41 -11.36 -2.37 7.24
N ILE A 42 -10.45 -2.94 8.01
CA ILE A 42 -9.01 -2.65 7.97
C ILE A 42 -8.22 -3.90 7.63
N LYS A 43 -6.93 -3.72 7.35
CA LYS A 43 -5.96 -4.80 7.17
C LYS A 43 -4.85 -4.58 8.13
N TRP A 44 -4.29 -5.67 8.61
CA TRP A 44 -3.22 -5.66 9.56
C TRP A 44 -2.31 -6.84 9.30
N LEU A 45 -1.06 -6.69 9.70
CA LEU A 45 -0.07 -7.74 9.71
C LEU A 45 0.23 -8.04 11.18
N ALA A 46 0.32 -9.32 11.54
CA ALA A 46 0.76 -9.68 12.88
C ALA A 46 2.18 -9.17 13.09
N GLN A 47 2.49 -8.68 14.29
CA GLN A 47 3.85 -8.27 14.63
C GLN A 47 4.78 -9.47 14.88
N GLN A 48 4.23 -10.60 15.35
CA GLN A 48 4.97 -11.86 15.57
C GLN A 48 5.11 -12.67 14.26
N GLN A 49 5.58 -12.05 13.19
CA GLN A 49 5.97 -12.74 11.96
C GLN A 49 7.17 -12.03 11.34
N ASP A 50 7.84 -12.71 10.40
CA ASP A 50 8.91 -12.11 9.61
C ASP A 50 8.30 -11.17 8.57
N LEU A 51 8.16 -9.90 8.96
CA LEU A 51 7.64 -8.85 8.09
C LEU A 51 8.69 -8.52 7.03
N VAL A 52 8.26 -8.49 5.77
CA VAL A 52 9.13 -8.26 4.62
C VAL A 52 9.11 -6.78 4.27
N PRO A 53 10.26 -6.08 4.24
CA PRO A 53 10.30 -4.70 3.78
C PRO A 53 10.13 -4.65 2.26
N VAL A 54 9.24 -3.77 1.80
CA VAL A 54 8.86 -3.64 0.39
C VAL A 54 8.81 -2.17 0.00
N ARG A 55 9.30 -1.86 -1.19
CA ARG A 55 9.05 -0.58 -1.87
C ARG A 55 7.96 -0.78 -2.91
N LEU A 56 6.80 -0.19 -2.66
CA LEU A 56 5.71 -0.12 -3.62
C LEU A 56 5.94 1.11 -4.50
N ILE A 57 6.05 0.89 -5.80
CA ILE A 57 6.21 1.95 -6.78
C ILE A 57 4.92 2.13 -7.54
N ASP A 58 4.43 3.36 -7.55
CA ASP A 58 3.28 3.82 -8.31
C ASP A 58 3.74 4.80 -9.39
N PHE A 59 3.12 4.71 -10.57
CA PHE A 59 3.48 5.51 -11.72
C PHE A 59 2.31 6.37 -12.17
N SER A 60 2.58 7.66 -12.38
CA SER A 60 1.66 8.60 -13.01
C SER A 60 1.84 8.63 -14.53
N TYR A 61 1.00 9.39 -15.22
CA TYR A 61 1.11 9.62 -16.65
C TYR A 61 2.42 10.33 -16.98
N LEU A 62 3.05 9.93 -18.09
CA LEU A 62 4.28 10.56 -18.58
C LEU A 62 4.06 11.98 -19.11
N ILE A 63 2.85 12.27 -19.60
CA ILE A 63 2.48 13.53 -20.22
C ILE A 63 1.22 14.06 -19.53
N THR A 64 1.17 15.37 -19.34
CA THR A 64 0.08 16.10 -18.66
C THR A 64 -1.10 16.41 -19.60
N LYS A 65 -0.89 16.31 -20.91
CA LYS A 65 -1.89 16.57 -21.97
C LYS A 65 -2.35 15.26 -22.59
N ASP A 66 -3.66 15.07 -22.65
CA ASP A 66 -4.32 13.86 -23.17
C ASP A 66 -4.03 13.63 -24.67
N LYS A 67 -3.96 14.71 -25.45
CA LYS A 67 -3.62 14.67 -26.87
C LYS A 67 -2.73 15.84 -27.24
N LEU A 68 -1.55 15.53 -27.80
CA LEU A 68 -0.64 16.52 -28.37
C LEU A 68 -1.11 16.89 -29.79
N GLU A 69 -1.09 18.18 -30.08
CA GLU A 69 -1.33 18.74 -31.41
C GLU A 69 0.00 18.86 -32.17
N LYS A 70 -0.06 19.00 -33.50
CA LYS A 70 1.16 19.06 -34.35
C LYS A 70 2.09 20.24 -34.03
N ILE A 71 1.60 21.25 -33.33
CA ILE A 71 2.34 22.44 -32.94
C ILE A 71 2.96 22.33 -31.53
N ASP A 72 2.63 21.29 -30.78
CA ASP A 72 3.11 21.11 -29.40
C ASP A 72 4.48 20.45 -29.36
N SER A 73 5.36 20.91 -28.46
CA SER A 73 6.60 20.20 -28.11
C SER A 73 6.32 19.26 -26.93
N ILE A 74 6.77 18.00 -27.01
CA ILE A 74 6.52 17.00 -25.96
C ILE A 74 7.12 17.44 -24.62
N GLU A 75 8.28 18.07 -24.68
CA GLU A 75 9.07 18.54 -23.55
C GLU A 75 8.27 19.50 -22.65
N ASP A 76 7.37 20.30 -23.25
CA ASP A 76 6.53 21.26 -22.53
C ASP A 76 5.42 20.58 -21.71
N PHE A 77 5.09 19.33 -22.04
CA PHE A 77 3.99 18.58 -21.43
C PHE A 77 4.44 17.39 -20.60
N LEU A 78 5.74 17.16 -20.42
CA LEU A 78 6.26 16.10 -19.56
C LEU A 78 5.80 16.29 -18.11
N THR A 79 5.35 15.22 -17.49
CA THR A 79 4.98 15.23 -16.07
C THR A 79 6.24 15.34 -15.22
N PRO A 80 6.38 16.35 -14.33
CA PRO A 80 7.61 16.55 -13.55
C PRO A 80 7.93 15.42 -12.58
N GLN A 81 6.90 14.75 -12.06
CA GLN A 81 7.02 13.62 -11.15
C GLN A 81 6.12 12.48 -11.61
N THR A 82 6.73 11.43 -12.12
CA THR A 82 6.05 10.24 -12.65
C THR A 82 6.13 9.04 -11.72
N GLU A 83 7.06 9.03 -10.76
CA GLU A 83 7.29 7.89 -9.86
C GLU A 83 7.03 8.28 -8.40
N PHE A 84 6.31 7.40 -7.70
CA PHE A 84 5.98 7.54 -6.28
C PHE A 84 6.34 6.25 -5.54
N CYS A 85 7.36 6.33 -4.69
CA CYS A 85 7.79 5.21 -3.86
C CYS A 85 7.17 5.28 -2.46
N THR A 86 6.51 4.21 -2.04
CA THR A 86 6.01 4.03 -0.67
C THR A 86 6.69 2.83 -0.03
N GLU A 87 7.42 3.07 1.06
CA GLU A 87 8.01 2.00 1.87
C GLU A 87 6.95 1.39 2.79
N VAL A 88 6.81 0.06 2.76
CA VAL A 88 5.83 -0.68 3.53
C VAL A 88 6.42 -1.96 4.10
N LEU A 89 5.74 -2.51 5.10
CA LEU A 89 5.94 -3.89 5.54
C LEU A 89 4.86 -4.77 4.92
N ALA A 90 5.27 -5.92 4.42
CA ALA A 90 4.40 -6.93 3.85
C ALA A 90 4.46 -8.24 4.65
N ASP A 91 3.50 -9.11 4.35
CA ASP A 91 3.40 -10.46 4.90
C ASP A 91 4.61 -11.33 4.50
N CYS A 92 4.96 -12.32 5.32
CA CYS A 92 6.13 -13.18 5.11
C CYS A 92 6.12 -13.92 3.76
N ASN A 93 4.93 -14.17 3.20
CA ASN A 93 4.77 -14.80 1.89
C ASN A 93 5.42 -14.02 0.73
N VAL A 94 5.67 -12.71 0.90
CA VAL A 94 6.35 -11.90 -0.12
C VAL A 94 7.82 -12.32 -0.30
N ALA A 95 8.45 -12.91 0.72
CA ALA A 95 9.85 -13.33 0.67
C ALA A 95 10.11 -14.42 -0.37
N SER A 96 9.11 -15.23 -0.72
CA SER A 96 9.25 -16.32 -1.69
C SER A 96 8.95 -15.92 -3.14
N LEU A 97 8.56 -14.67 -3.39
CA LEU A 97 8.20 -14.21 -4.73
C LEU A 97 9.43 -13.99 -5.60
N VAL A 98 9.28 -14.17 -6.90
CA VAL A 98 10.33 -13.96 -7.91
C VAL A 98 9.96 -12.82 -8.86
N THR A 99 10.96 -12.29 -9.59
CA THR A 99 10.72 -11.26 -10.62
C THR A 99 9.67 -11.74 -11.62
N GLY A 100 8.69 -10.87 -11.89
CA GLY A 100 7.59 -11.13 -12.83
C GLY A 100 6.33 -11.68 -12.17
N ASP A 101 6.38 -12.14 -10.92
CA ASP A 101 5.19 -12.59 -10.20
C ASP A 101 4.16 -11.46 -10.09
N ILE A 102 2.89 -11.81 -10.31
CA ILE A 102 1.76 -10.90 -10.16
C ILE A 102 1.00 -11.26 -8.91
N ILE A 103 0.93 -10.32 -7.97
CA ILE A 103 0.24 -10.48 -6.69
C ILE A 103 -0.86 -9.44 -6.55
N HIS A 104 -1.85 -9.76 -5.72
CA HIS A 104 -2.90 -8.82 -5.35
C HIS A 104 -2.78 -8.51 -3.86
N PHE A 105 -2.30 -7.30 -3.54
CA PHE A 105 -2.45 -6.78 -2.19
C PHE A 105 -3.90 -6.41 -2.01
N GLU A 106 -4.59 -7.17 -1.17
CA GLU A 106 -6.03 -7.06 -0.97
C GLU A 106 -6.37 -5.56 -0.70
N ARG A 107 -7.36 -4.97 -1.40
CA ARG A 107 -7.80 -3.55 -1.29
C ARG A 107 -6.72 -2.48 -1.57
N LYS A 108 -5.53 -2.86 -2.04
CA LYS A 108 -4.55 -1.94 -2.62
C LYS A 108 -4.57 -2.03 -4.13
N GLY A 109 -4.56 -3.23 -4.68
CA GLY A 109 -4.55 -3.43 -6.13
C GLY A 109 -3.69 -4.62 -6.54
N TYR A 110 -3.47 -4.73 -7.85
CA TYR A 110 -2.56 -5.70 -8.42
C TYR A 110 -1.17 -5.10 -8.56
N PHE A 111 -0.17 -5.95 -8.43
CA PHE A 111 1.21 -5.56 -8.36
C PHE A 111 2.09 -6.60 -9.05
N ARG A 112 3.14 -6.15 -9.74
CA ARG A 112 4.16 -7.00 -10.35
C ARG A 112 5.46 -6.87 -9.56
N VAL A 113 6.07 -7.99 -9.20
CA VAL A 113 7.40 -8.00 -8.59
C VAL A 113 8.43 -7.65 -9.65
N ASP A 114 9.12 -6.52 -9.48
CA ASP A 114 10.21 -6.12 -10.36
C ASP A 114 11.54 -6.69 -9.85
N GLN A 115 11.79 -6.54 -8.54
CA GLN A 115 12.93 -7.13 -7.86
C GLN A 115 12.44 -7.88 -6.61
N PRO A 116 12.74 -9.18 -6.49
CA PRO A 116 12.40 -9.93 -5.28
C PRO A 116 13.23 -9.44 -4.10
N LEU A 117 12.85 -9.88 -2.90
CA LEU A 117 13.66 -9.68 -1.71
C LEU A 117 15.05 -10.31 -1.94
N PHE A 118 16.11 -9.54 -1.70
CA PHE A 118 17.48 -10.01 -1.89
C PHE A 118 18.36 -9.47 -0.76
N ASP A 119 18.88 -10.39 0.07
CA ASP A 119 19.60 -10.08 1.30
C ASP A 119 18.82 -9.04 2.15
N ASP A 120 19.48 -7.94 2.52
CA ASP A 120 18.88 -6.84 3.30
C ASP A 120 18.18 -5.78 2.43
N LYS A 121 18.07 -5.99 1.10
CA LYS A 121 17.43 -5.03 0.20
C LYS A 121 15.92 -5.31 0.11
N PRO A 122 15.06 -4.29 0.30
CA PRO A 122 13.62 -4.46 0.20
C PRO A 122 13.21 -4.88 -1.21
N ALA A 123 12.19 -5.73 -1.30
CA ALA A 123 11.60 -6.09 -2.60
C ALA A 123 11.03 -4.83 -3.29
N VAL A 124 11.16 -4.76 -4.61
CA VAL A 124 10.62 -3.66 -5.42
C VAL A 124 9.44 -4.18 -6.22
N ILE A 125 8.29 -3.56 -6.01
CA ILE A 125 7.03 -4.06 -6.55
C ILE A 125 6.25 -2.90 -7.18
N PHE A 126 5.87 -3.04 -8.45
CA PHE A 126 5.19 -2.02 -9.24
C PHE A 126 3.68 -2.20 -9.20
N GLU A 127 2.93 -1.12 -8.96
CA GLU A 127 1.48 -1.11 -9.08
C GLU A 127 1.07 -1.33 -10.54
N ILE A 128 0.14 -2.28 -10.77
CA ILE A 128 -0.44 -2.52 -12.09
C ILE A 128 -1.69 -1.64 -12.21
N PRO A 129 -1.73 -0.67 -13.14
CA PRO A 129 -2.87 0.22 -13.29
C PRO A 129 -4.12 -0.58 -13.71
N THR A 130 -5.17 -0.54 -12.88
CA THR A 130 -6.44 -1.22 -13.20
C THR A 130 -7.49 -0.28 -13.79
N GLY A 131 -7.11 0.93 -14.21
CA GLY A 131 -8.03 1.94 -14.76
C GLY A 131 -9.05 2.50 -13.76
N LYS A 132 -8.89 2.23 -12.46
CA LYS A 132 -9.71 2.88 -11.43
C LYS A 132 -9.10 4.24 -11.16
N THR A 133 -9.88 5.30 -11.35
CA THR A 133 -9.49 6.67 -11.01
C THR A 133 -9.14 6.73 -9.52
N LYS A 134 -7.97 7.31 -9.20
CA LYS A 134 -7.54 7.62 -7.83
C LYS A 134 -8.37 8.75 -7.24
#